data_AF-A0A2E6J1B7-F1
#
_entry.id   AF-A0A2E6J1B7-F1
#
_cell.length_a   1.000
_cell.length_b   1.000
_cell.length_c   1.000
_cell.angle_alpha   90.00
_cell.angle_beta   90.00
_cell.angle_gamma   90.00
#
_symmetry.space_group_name_H-M   'P 1'
#
loop_
_entity.id
_entity.type
_entity.pdbx_description
1 polymer ?
#
loop_
_entity_poly.entity_id
_entity_poly.type
_entity_poly.pdbx_seq_one_letter_code
_entity_poly.pdbx_strand_id
1 'polypeptide(L)'
;NKVFEILAEKVKEKKDSASQDEQDYFPENFIHQSSIQMAKEDKALFYQFQKGNWDEKAKVYSSFKDSVLKHFGRLLIFEENPESLSKEELSNIKKEIAKKLLETNKRPWITIPDCQKKIDDLRTKDETDKKFLNDYDLFVQDLEAYHRKNL
;
A
#
# COMPACT_ATOMS: atom_id res chain seq x y z
N ASN A 1 25.66 9.61 7.29
CA ASN A 1 24.65 10.05 6.30
C ASN A 1 23.36 10.28 7.09
N LYS A 2 23.10 11.51 7.55
CA LYS A 2 22.12 11.83 8.63
C LYS A 2 20.73 11.22 8.43
N VAL A 3 20.29 11.09 7.17
CA VAL A 3 19.00 10.51 6.82
C VAL A 3 18.86 9.06 7.29
N PHE A 4 19.91 8.25 7.15
CA PHE A 4 19.90 6.84 7.57
C PHE A 4 19.87 6.66 9.10
N GLU A 5 20.47 7.59 9.84
CA GLU A 5 20.44 7.60 11.32
C GLU A 5 19.02 7.90 11.82
N ILE A 6 18.36 8.92 11.26
CA ILE A 6 16.96 9.27 11.58
C ILE A 6 16.00 8.12 11.25
N LEU A 7 16.21 7.45 10.12
CA LEU A 7 15.41 6.27 9.74
C LEU A 7 15.63 5.09 10.70
N ALA A 8 16.86 4.87 11.17
CA ALA A 8 17.18 3.79 12.09
C ALA A 8 16.58 4.01 13.48
N GLU A 9 16.54 5.25 13.95
CA GLU A 9 15.92 5.63 15.22
C GLU A 9 14.41 5.39 15.20
N LYS A 10 13.72 5.83 14.13
CA LYS A 10 12.28 5.55 13.93
C LYS A 10 11.94 4.06 13.85
N VAL A 11 12.86 3.25 13.31
CA VAL A 11 12.66 1.79 13.24
C VAL A 11 12.72 1.15 14.63
N LYS A 12 13.59 1.63 15.53
CA LYS A 12 13.63 1.14 16.91
C LYS A 12 12.35 1.46 17.66
N GLU A 13 11.90 2.71 17.62
CA GLU A 13 10.66 3.14 18.29
C GLU A 13 9.42 2.36 17.83
N LYS A 14 9.32 2.05 16.53
CA LYS A 14 8.21 1.24 15.98
C LYS A 14 8.27 -0.24 16.38
N LYS A 15 9.46 -0.82 16.57
CA LYS A 15 9.58 -2.22 17.01
C LYS A 15 9.10 -2.42 18.43
N ASP A 16 9.32 -1.45 19.30
CA ASP A 16 8.93 -1.52 20.71
C ASP A 16 7.41 -1.39 20.91
N SER A 17 6.66 -1.00 19.86
CA SER A 17 5.21 -0.80 19.89
C SER A 17 4.40 -1.78 19.02
N ALA A 18 5.05 -2.73 18.34
CA ALA A 18 4.39 -3.65 17.43
C ALA A 18 3.78 -4.88 18.14
N SER A 19 2.47 -5.10 17.94
CA SER A 19 1.77 -6.36 18.23
C SER A 19 2.37 -7.51 17.41
N GLN A 20 2.45 -8.72 17.98
CA GLN A 20 3.07 -9.90 17.36
C GLN A 20 2.07 -10.78 16.58
N ASP A 21 0.84 -10.34 16.37
CA ASP A 21 -0.17 -11.13 15.64
C ASP A 21 0.11 -11.13 14.12
N GLU A 22 0.03 -12.30 13.46
CA GLU A 22 0.20 -12.43 12.00
C GLU A 22 -0.82 -11.60 11.19
N GLN A 23 -1.96 -11.24 11.81
CA GLN A 23 -2.98 -10.35 11.20
C GLN A 23 -2.55 -8.87 11.13
N ASP A 24 -1.48 -8.49 11.82
CA ASP A 24 -0.91 -7.14 11.89
C ASP A 24 0.36 -6.98 11.02
N TYR A 25 0.66 -7.95 10.16
CA TYR A 25 1.76 -7.80 9.21
C TYR A 25 1.39 -6.85 8.06
N PHE A 26 1.90 -5.62 8.13
CA PHE A 26 1.74 -4.60 7.09
C PHE A 26 3.11 -4.22 6.51
N PRO A 27 3.39 -4.53 5.22
CA PRO A 27 4.66 -4.17 4.57
C PRO A 27 5.03 -2.68 4.73
N GLU A 28 4.03 -1.80 4.78
CA GLU A 28 4.13 -0.36 4.96
C GLU A 28 4.86 0.02 6.27
N ASN A 29 4.77 -0.81 7.31
CA ASN A 29 5.47 -0.59 8.58
C ASN A 29 6.97 -0.93 8.51
N PHE A 30 7.40 -1.71 7.52
CA PHE A 30 8.75 -2.26 7.44
C PHE A 30 9.63 -1.61 6.37
N ILE A 31 9.11 -0.69 5.55
CA ILE A 31 9.85 -0.03 4.44
C ILE A 31 11.23 0.46 4.88
N HIS A 32 11.28 1.19 5.99
CA HIS A 32 12.53 1.76 6.49
C HIS A 32 13.51 0.69 6.96
N GLN A 33 12.99 -0.34 7.65
CA GLN A 33 13.82 -1.45 8.11
C GLN A 33 14.39 -2.22 6.91
N SER A 34 13.55 -2.58 5.94
CA SER A 34 13.96 -3.29 4.72
C SER A 34 14.98 -2.50 3.89
N SER A 35 14.83 -1.17 3.82
CA SER A 35 15.77 -0.30 3.11
C SER A 35 17.13 -0.18 3.82
N ILE A 36 17.13 -0.13 5.16
CA ILE A 36 18.36 0.00 5.96
C ILE A 36 19.09 -1.33 6.10
N GLN A 37 18.35 -2.41 6.36
CA GLN A 37 18.86 -3.76 6.65
C GLN A 37 18.92 -4.64 5.40
N MET A 38 18.91 -4.02 4.22
CA MET A 38 18.91 -4.70 2.93
C MET A 38 20.13 -5.62 2.79
N ALA A 39 19.88 -6.88 2.43
CA ALA A 39 20.93 -7.85 2.14
C ALA A 39 21.79 -7.39 0.96
N LYS A 40 23.06 -7.84 0.89
CA LYS A 40 23.98 -7.42 -0.18
C LYS A 40 23.47 -7.86 -1.56
N GLU A 41 22.82 -9.02 -1.63
CA GLU A 41 22.23 -9.57 -2.84
C GLU A 41 21.08 -8.70 -3.33
N ASP A 42 20.15 -8.34 -2.43
CA ASP A 42 19.03 -7.46 -2.73
C ASP A 42 19.49 -6.05 -3.08
N LYS A 43 20.61 -5.58 -2.53
CA LYS A 43 21.20 -4.28 -2.87
C LYS A 43 21.65 -4.20 -4.32
N ALA A 44 22.22 -5.27 -4.87
CA ALA A 44 22.58 -5.32 -6.29
C ALA A 44 21.33 -5.29 -7.18
N LEU A 45 20.31 -6.08 -6.83
CA LEU A 45 19.01 -6.10 -7.52
C LEU A 45 18.31 -4.74 -7.44
N PHE A 46 18.42 -4.04 -6.30
CA PHE A 46 17.83 -2.73 -6.09
C PHE A 46 18.43 -1.68 -7.04
N TYR A 47 19.76 -1.67 -7.21
CA TYR A 47 20.39 -0.77 -8.19
C TYR A 47 20.02 -1.10 -9.63
N GLN A 48 19.91 -2.40 -9.97
CA GLN A 48 19.42 -2.82 -11.29
C GLN A 48 17.97 -2.37 -11.51
N PHE A 49 17.11 -2.57 -10.52
CA PHE A 49 15.73 -2.13 -10.53
C PHE A 49 15.61 -0.60 -10.70
N GLN A 50 16.45 0.19 -10.01
CA GLN A 50 16.42 1.65 -10.14
C GLN A 50 16.86 2.15 -11.52
N LYS A 51 17.86 1.50 -12.14
CA LYS A 51 18.42 1.91 -13.43
C LYS A 51 17.66 1.36 -14.63
N GLY A 52 16.95 0.25 -14.44
CA GLY A 52 16.27 -0.44 -15.53
C GLY A 52 15.04 0.30 -16.05
N ASN A 53 14.64 -0.03 -17.26
CA ASN A 53 13.34 0.38 -17.81
C ASN A 53 12.19 -0.40 -17.15
N TRP A 54 10.94 -0.09 -17.49
CA TRP A 54 9.78 -0.71 -16.84
C TRP A 54 9.69 -2.23 -17.06
N ASP A 55 10.08 -2.74 -18.23
CA ASP A 55 10.08 -4.17 -18.52
C ASP A 55 11.20 -4.92 -17.78
N GLU A 56 12.35 -4.28 -17.58
CA GLU A 56 13.43 -4.79 -16.74
C GLU A 56 13.01 -4.80 -15.27
N LYS A 57 12.38 -3.73 -14.78
CA LYS A 57 11.82 -3.66 -13.43
C LYS A 57 10.81 -4.77 -13.17
N ALA A 58 9.92 -5.04 -14.13
CA ALA A 58 8.95 -6.13 -14.07
C ALA A 58 9.59 -7.52 -13.99
N LYS A 59 10.81 -7.70 -14.51
CA LYS A 59 11.56 -8.96 -14.33
C LYS A 59 12.26 -9.02 -12.98
N VAL A 60 12.87 -7.90 -12.55
CA VAL A 60 13.75 -7.84 -11.38
C VAL A 60 12.96 -7.85 -10.05
N TYR A 61 11.76 -7.25 -9.98
CA TYR A 61 11.05 -7.13 -8.69
C TYR A 61 10.76 -8.49 -8.03
N SER A 62 10.48 -9.51 -8.83
CA SER A 62 10.20 -10.87 -8.33
C SER A 62 11.43 -11.57 -7.75
N SER A 63 12.64 -11.07 -8.04
CA SER A 63 13.91 -11.63 -7.59
C SER A 63 14.36 -11.14 -6.21
N PHE A 64 13.74 -10.08 -5.67
CA PHE A 64 14.02 -9.64 -4.30
C PHE A 64 13.72 -10.75 -3.29
N LYS A 65 14.64 -10.97 -2.35
CA LYS A 65 14.44 -11.89 -1.22
C LYS A 65 13.58 -11.23 -0.15
N ASP A 66 13.78 -9.94 0.09
CA ASP A 66 12.94 -9.16 1.00
C ASP A 66 11.51 -9.02 0.44
N SER A 67 10.53 -9.53 1.18
CA SER A 67 9.11 -9.49 0.82
C SER A 67 8.56 -8.07 0.73
N VAL A 68 9.07 -7.13 1.51
CA VAL A 68 8.69 -5.73 1.52
C VAL A 68 9.19 -5.06 0.24
N LEU A 69 10.45 -5.29 -0.14
CA LEU A 69 11.00 -4.76 -1.41
C LEU A 69 10.26 -5.33 -2.62
N LYS A 70 9.94 -6.62 -2.61
CA LYS A 70 9.11 -7.25 -3.64
C LYS A 70 7.72 -6.60 -3.71
N HIS A 71 7.07 -6.40 -2.55
CA HIS A 71 5.74 -5.80 -2.44
C HIS A 71 5.70 -4.36 -2.98
N PHE A 72 6.64 -3.51 -2.59
CA PHE A 72 6.68 -2.13 -3.09
C PHE A 72 7.18 -2.04 -4.52
N GLY A 73 8.08 -2.93 -4.95
CA GLY A 73 8.53 -3.01 -6.33
C GLY A 73 7.38 -3.28 -7.29
N ARG A 74 6.52 -4.26 -6.98
CA ARG A 74 5.34 -4.55 -7.82
C ARG A 74 4.32 -3.41 -7.81
N LEU A 75 4.09 -2.78 -6.66
CA LEU A 75 3.11 -1.67 -6.55
C LEU A 75 3.58 -0.46 -7.34
N LEU A 76 4.88 -0.12 -7.28
CA LEU A 76 5.44 0.97 -8.06
C LEU A 76 5.25 0.76 -9.57
N ILE A 77 5.47 -0.46 -10.07
CA ILE A 77 5.25 -0.76 -11.49
C ILE A 77 3.76 -0.70 -11.83
N PHE A 78 2.89 -1.19 -10.96
CA PHE A 78 1.44 -1.14 -11.17
C PHE A 78 0.91 0.29 -11.31
N GLU A 79 1.38 1.22 -10.46
CA GLU A 79 0.95 2.62 -10.51
C GLU A 79 1.52 3.37 -11.72
N GLU A 80 2.80 3.15 -12.06
CA GLU A 80 3.50 3.95 -13.07
C GLU A 80 3.42 3.34 -14.49
N ASN A 81 3.51 2.02 -14.62
CA ASN A 81 3.47 1.33 -15.90
C ASN A 81 2.85 -0.07 -15.79
N PRO A 82 1.52 -0.18 -15.59
CA PRO A 82 0.85 -1.46 -15.41
C PRO A 82 1.02 -2.40 -16.61
N GLU A 83 1.23 -1.86 -17.82
CA GLU A 83 1.42 -2.65 -19.05
C GLU A 83 2.68 -3.53 -19.02
N SER A 84 3.70 -3.18 -18.21
CA SER A 84 4.89 -4.02 -18.04
C SER A 84 4.64 -5.24 -17.15
N LEU A 85 3.53 -5.30 -16.40
CA LEU A 85 3.17 -6.46 -15.59
C LEU A 85 2.35 -7.48 -16.40
N SER A 86 2.43 -8.75 -16.01
CA SER A 86 1.57 -9.78 -16.59
C SER A 86 0.10 -9.51 -16.25
N LYS A 87 -0.82 -9.94 -17.11
CA LYS A 87 -2.27 -9.82 -16.85
C LYS A 87 -2.69 -10.48 -15.53
N GLU A 88 -2.03 -11.59 -15.18
CA GLU A 88 -2.25 -12.28 -13.92
C GLU A 88 -1.83 -11.41 -12.72
N GLU A 89 -0.64 -10.81 -12.76
CA GLU A 89 -0.16 -9.95 -11.68
C GLU A 89 -0.98 -8.67 -11.54
N LEU A 90 -1.41 -8.08 -12.65
CA LEU A 90 -2.34 -6.96 -12.62
C LEU A 90 -3.65 -7.33 -11.93
N SER A 91 -4.21 -8.50 -12.25
CA SER A 91 -5.42 -9.00 -11.60
C SER A 91 -5.20 -9.26 -10.10
N ASN A 92 -4.06 -9.85 -9.74
CA ASN A 92 -3.72 -10.14 -8.35
C ASN A 92 -3.59 -8.86 -7.51
N ILE A 93 -2.89 -7.85 -8.03
CA ILE A 93 -2.71 -6.56 -7.34
C ILE A 93 -4.07 -5.85 -7.18
N LYS A 94 -4.88 -5.77 -8.26
CA LYS A 94 -6.22 -5.16 -8.19
C LYS A 94 -7.11 -5.85 -7.17
N LYS A 95 -7.08 -7.19 -7.12
CA LYS A 95 -7.83 -7.99 -6.16
C LYS A 95 -7.35 -7.78 -4.73
N GLU A 96 -6.04 -7.66 -4.51
CA GLU A 96 -5.47 -7.37 -3.19
C GLU A 96 -5.88 -5.98 -2.70
N ILE A 97 -5.78 -4.96 -3.55
CA ILE A 97 -6.21 -3.59 -3.23
C ILE A 97 -7.72 -3.58 -2.93
N ALA A 98 -8.53 -4.24 -3.78
CA ALA A 98 -9.97 -4.32 -3.57
C ALA A 98 -10.32 -4.99 -2.23
N LYS A 99 -9.65 -6.08 -1.86
CA LYS A 99 -9.82 -6.73 -0.56
C LYS A 99 -9.47 -5.79 0.60
N LYS A 100 -8.33 -5.10 0.54
CA LYS A 100 -7.90 -4.15 1.60
C LYS A 100 -8.89 -2.99 1.78
N LEU A 101 -9.46 -2.49 0.68
CA LEU A 101 -10.37 -1.33 0.70
C LEU A 101 -11.81 -1.70 1.09
N LEU A 102 -12.28 -2.90 0.75
CA LEU A 102 -13.64 -3.37 1.02
C LEU A 102 -13.77 -4.15 2.34
N GLU A 103 -12.67 -4.31 3.08
CA GLU A 103 -12.68 -5.03 4.35
C GLU A 103 -13.48 -4.28 5.43
N THR A 104 -14.16 -5.03 6.29
CA THR A 104 -14.95 -4.50 7.41
C THR A 104 -14.24 -4.64 8.76
N ASN A 105 -13.06 -5.24 8.78
CA ASN A 105 -12.25 -5.41 9.99
C ASN A 105 -11.59 -4.08 10.37
N LYS A 106 -11.32 -3.89 11.67
CA LYS A 106 -10.60 -2.71 12.15
C LYS A 106 -9.16 -2.74 11.64
N ARG A 107 -8.81 -1.81 10.76
CA ARG A 107 -7.48 -1.66 10.18
C ARG A 107 -6.86 -0.32 10.58
N PRO A 108 -5.52 -0.15 10.46
CA PRO A 108 -4.87 1.12 10.71
C PRO A 108 -5.14 2.18 9.61
N TRP A 109 -5.74 1.78 8.49
CA TRP A 109 -6.24 2.66 7.43
C TRP A 109 -7.76 2.71 7.40
N ILE A 110 -8.31 3.72 6.71
CA ILE A 110 -9.76 3.85 6.49
C ILE A 110 -10.17 2.96 5.32
N THR A 111 -11.09 2.03 5.56
CA THR A 111 -11.73 1.23 4.49
C THR A 111 -12.93 1.99 3.90
N ILE A 112 -13.45 1.52 2.77
CA ILE A 112 -14.66 2.09 2.15
C ILE A 112 -15.85 2.08 3.11
N PRO A 113 -16.17 0.96 3.80
CA PRO A 113 -17.21 0.94 4.82
C PRO A 113 -16.98 1.95 5.96
N ASP A 114 -15.74 2.09 6.44
CA ASP A 114 -15.40 3.08 7.47
C ASP A 114 -15.58 4.52 6.97
N CYS A 115 -15.24 4.76 5.71
CA CYS A 115 -15.41 6.06 5.07
C CYS A 115 -16.89 6.43 4.94
N GLN A 116 -17.72 5.51 4.44
CA GLN A 116 -19.17 5.69 4.33
C GLN A 116 -19.79 6.00 5.69
N LYS A 117 -19.44 5.22 6.72
CA LYS A 117 -19.90 5.46 8.09
C LYS A 117 -19.50 6.84 8.60
N LYS A 118 -18.26 7.26 8.36
CA LYS A 118 -17.78 8.61 8.75
C LYS A 118 -18.54 9.72 8.04
N ILE A 119 -18.88 9.55 6.77
CA ILE A 119 -19.69 10.52 6.01
C ILE A 119 -21.07 10.65 6.66
N ASP A 120 -21.72 9.52 6.97
CA ASP A 120 -23.04 9.52 7.62
C ASP A 120 -23.00 10.16 9.01
N ASP A 121 -21.99 9.84 9.82
CA ASP A 121 -21.78 10.46 11.12
C ASP A 121 -21.60 11.99 11.00
N LEU A 122 -20.88 12.47 9.97
CA LEU A 122 -20.68 13.90 9.73
C LEU A 122 -21.95 14.60 9.24
N ARG A 123 -22.77 13.94 8.41
CA ARG A 123 -24.04 14.50 7.90
C ARG A 123 -25.03 14.86 9.02
N THR A 124 -24.94 14.18 10.16
CA THR A 124 -25.81 14.47 11.33
C THR A 124 -25.47 15.79 12.03
N LYS A 125 -24.31 16.38 11.75
CA LYS A 125 -23.85 17.63 12.39
C LYS A 125 -24.24 18.84 11.55
N ASP A 126 -24.84 19.84 12.19
CA ASP A 126 -25.36 21.04 11.51
C ASP A 126 -24.28 21.95 10.90
N GLU A 127 -23.04 21.89 11.37
CA GLU A 127 -21.93 22.73 10.90
C GLU A 127 -21.16 22.14 9.70
N THR A 128 -21.71 21.13 9.01
CA THR A 128 -21.00 20.44 7.92
C THR A 128 -21.43 20.91 6.53
N ASP A 129 -20.48 20.96 5.60
CA ASP A 129 -20.76 21.19 4.19
C ASP A 129 -21.43 19.93 3.59
N LYS A 130 -22.77 19.92 3.67
CA LYS A 130 -23.60 18.81 3.16
C LYS A 130 -23.42 18.60 1.65
N LYS A 131 -23.07 19.63 0.89
CA LYS A 131 -22.84 19.51 -0.56
C LYS A 131 -21.55 18.73 -0.81
N PHE A 132 -20.46 19.14 -0.17
CA PHE A 132 -19.19 18.41 -0.24
C PHE A 132 -19.35 16.95 0.21
N LEU A 133 -20.05 16.70 1.31
CA LEU A 133 -20.28 15.33 1.80
C LEU A 133 -21.06 14.47 0.81
N ASN A 134 -22.03 15.04 0.09
CA ASN A 134 -22.78 14.31 -0.93
C ASN A 134 -21.92 14.00 -2.16
N ASP A 135 -21.14 14.97 -2.64
CA ASP A 135 -20.23 14.76 -3.77
C ASP A 135 -19.15 13.70 -3.41
N TYR A 136 -18.66 13.74 -2.18
CA TYR A 136 -17.67 12.78 -1.67
C TYR A 136 -18.27 11.38 -1.47
N ASP A 137 -19.52 11.27 -1.02
CA ASP A 137 -20.24 10.00 -0.92
C ASP A 137 -20.42 9.33 -2.29
N LEU A 138 -20.82 10.10 -3.31
CA LEU A 138 -20.90 9.60 -4.69
C LEU A 138 -19.56 9.08 -5.19
N PHE A 139 -18.48 9.83 -4.93
CA PHE A 139 -17.12 9.38 -5.24
C PHE A 139 -16.77 8.05 -4.54
N VAL A 140 -17.11 7.91 -3.26
CA VAL A 140 -16.84 6.67 -2.49
C VAL A 140 -17.67 5.49 -3.01
N GLN A 141 -18.93 5.72 -3.41
CA GLN A 141 -19.78 4.68 -4.00
C GLN A 141 -19.26 4.23 -5.38
N ASP A 142 -18.80 5.16 -6.21
CA ASP A 142 -18.18 4.84 -7.50
C ASP A 142 -16.88 4.04 -7.30
N LEU A 143 -16.08 4.44 -6.31
CA LEU A 143 -14.85 3.74 -5.91
C LEU A 143 -15.17 2.31 -5.43
N GLU A 144 -16.22 2.15 -4.62
CA GLU A 144 -16.71 0.85 -4.18
C GLU A 144 -17.13 -0.04 -5.36
N ALA A 145 -17.94 0.50 -6.27
CA ALA A 145 -18.39 -0.20 -7.46
C ALA A 145 -17.23 -0.61 -8.37
N TYR A 146 -16.19 0.22 -8.48
CA TYR A 146 -14.97 -0.10 -9.20
C TYR A 146 -14.22 -1.28 -8.55
N HIS A 147 -13.98 -1.24 -7.24
CA HIS A 147 -13.23 -2.29 -6.55
C HIS A 147 -13.99 -3.61 -6.44
N ARG A 148 -15.32 -3.59 -6.32
CA ARG A 148 -16.15 -4.81 -6.32
C ARG A 148 -16.03 -5.63 -7.61
N LYS A 149 -15.76 -4.99 -8.75
CA LYS A 149 -15.52 -5.68 -10.04
C LYS A 149 -14.19 -6.44 -10.08
N ASN A 150 -13.27 -6.14 -9.16
CA ASN A 150 -11.93 -6.73 -9.10
C ASN A 150 -11.81 -7.86 -8.06
N LEU A 151 -12.90 -8.23 -7.39
CA LEU A 151 -12.94 -9.34 -6.41
C LEU A 151 -13.10 -10.71 -7.06
#